data_AF-A0A1D7QYS8-F1
#
_entry.id   AF-A0A1D7QYS8-F1
#
_cell.length_a   1.000
_cell.length_b   1.000
_cell.length_c   1.000
_cell.angle_alpha   90.00
_cell.angle_beta   90.00
_cell.angle_gamma   90.00
#
_symmetry.space_group_name_H-M   'P 1'
#
loop_
_entity.id
_entity.type
_entity.pdbx_description
1 polymer ?
#
loop_
_entity_poly.entity_id
_entity_poly.type
_entity_poly.pdbx_seq_one_letter_code
_entity_poly.pdbx_strand_id
1 'polypeptide(L)'
;MQKLILGCLLMAVLLSGCGNEGKEEESDQFPHNLVHEDFSYTSFDYPADWEVTAVSSNVRLSYRDEDNPEDNEYASVPYRYTFSFGERAPENDITEEDLEDYNEENALNEESMRQNYYHTSFENYGQLDISKNGFLRLLTDYENTEHWEVSGEEVLVLRDENQWIANWFSERNYYDLLVTNEAMIGSEQEFEGLLEMMIQ
;
A
#
# COMPACT_ATOMS: atom_id res chain seq x y z
N MET A 1 49.22 40.26 -34.10
CA MET A 1 47.98 39.59 -34.55
C MET A 1 47.71 38.41 -33.64
N GLN A 2 47.21 38.71 -32.44
CA GLN A 2 47.21 37.80 -31.29
C GLN A 2 45.84 37.83 -30.60
N LYS A 3 44.78 38.02 -31.40
CA LYS A 3 43.37 38.12 -30.97
C LYS A 3 42.40 37.41 -31.94
N LEU A 4 42.85 36.36 -32.64
CA LEU A 4 42.04 35.66 -33.64
C LEU A 4 42.06 34.13 -33.52
N ILE A 5 42.65 33.60 -32.44
CA ILE A 5 42.69 32.14 -32.16
C ILE A 5 41.88 31.80 -30.89
N LEU A 6 41.19 32.78 -30.30
CA LEU A 6 40.34 32.60 -29.11
C LEU A 6 38.85 32.46 -29.45
N GLY A 7 38.51 32.19 -30.72
CA GLY A 7 37.12 32.15 -31.22
C GLY A 7 36.61 30.79 -31.64
N CYS A 8 37.48 29.78 -31.84
CA CYS A 8 37.06 28.46 -32.32
C CYS A 8 36.96 27.38 -31.23
N LEU A 9 37.40 27.66 -30.00
CA LEU A 9 37.33 26.68 -28.90
C LEU A 9 36.00 26.74 -28.11
N LEU A 10 35.18 27.79 -28.32
CA LEU A 10 33.92 27.98 -27.58
C LEU A 10 32.68 27.40 -28.28
N MET A 11 32.84 26.83 -29.48
CA MET A 11 31.71 26.33 -30.30
C MET A 11 31.61 24.79 -30.31
N ALA A 12 32.51 24.10 -29.60
CA ALA A 12 32.54 22.64 -29.51
C ALA A 12 31.97 22.08 -28.19
N VAL A 13 31.51 22.92 -27.24
CA VAL A 13 30.93 22.48 -25.96
C VAL A 13 29.40 22.47 -25.98
N LEU A 14 28.76 22.81 -27.11
CA LEU A 14 27.29 22.87 -27.23
C LEU A 14 26.67 21.69 -28.00
N LEU A 15 27.43 20.63 -28.32
CA LEU A 15 26.92 19.50 -29.12
C LEU A 15 27.27 18.10 -28.57
N SER A 16 27.64 17.99 -27.29
CA SER A 16 27.66 16.69 -26.61
C SER A 16 26.41 16.51 -25.75
N GLY A 17 25.43 15.78 -26.29
CA GLY A 17 24.55 14.96 -25.46
C GLY A 17 23.20 15.54 -25.06
N CYS A 18 22.42 16.01 -26.05
CA CYS A 18 20.97 15.83 -25.96
C CYS A 18 20.70 14.36 -26.32
N GLY A 19 20.36 13.55 -25.34
CA GLY A 19 20.21 12.10 -25.52
C GLY A 19 20.21 11.32 -24.22
N ASN A 20 19.67 11.91 -23.16
CA ASN A 20 18.99 11.18 -22.12
C ASN A 20 17.89 12.14 -21.68
N GLU A 21 16.72 12.03 -22.30
CA GLU A 21 15.48 12.22 -21.55
C GLU A 21 15.58 11.21 -20.41
N GLY A 22 16.27 11.63 -19.35
CA GLY A 22 16.29 10.92 -18.10
C GLY A 22 14.84 10.86 -17.73
N LYS A 23 14.30 9.64 -17.81
CA LYS A 23 13.01 9.20 -17.29
C LYS A 23 12.47 10.27 -16.37
N GLU A 24 11.38 10.91 -16.79
CA GLU A 24 10.46 11.44 -15.79
C GLU A 24 10.38 10.35 -14.74
N GLU A 25 10.84 10.67 -13.53
CA GLU A 25 10.47 9.91 -12.36
C GLU A 25 8.95 9.83 -12.46
N GLU A 26 8.44 8.68 -12.94
CA GLU A 26 7.16 8.19 -12.46
C GLU A 26 7.39 8.13 -10.96
N SER A 27 7.14 9.25 -10.28
CA SER A 27 6.90 9.20 -8.87
C SER A 27 5.77 8.21 -8.76
N ASP A 28 6.07 7.02 -8.26
CA ASP A 28 5.12 6.09 -7.68
C ASP A 28 4.35 6.86 -6.61
N GLN A 29 3.44 7.73 -7.06
CA GLN A 29 2.45 8.36 -6.22
C GLN A 29 1.66 7.19 -5.71
N PHE A 30 1.90 6.84 -4.45
CA PHE A 30 1.05 5.94 -3.71
C PHE A 30 -0.40 6.25 -4.10
N PRO A 31 -1.20 5.25 -4.50
CA PRO A 31 -2.45 5.49 -5.20
C PRO A 31 -3.55 5.90 -4.21
N HIS A 32 -3.37 7.05 -3.54
CA HIS A 32 -4.32 7.67 -2.62
C HIS A 32 -5.66 7.95 -3.32
N ASN A 33 -5.65 8.11 -4.64
CA ASN A 33 -6.86 8.25 -5.46
C ASN A 33 -7.76 6.99 -5.45
N LEU A 34 -7.25 5.84 -5.00
CA LEU A 34 -8.04 4.62 -4.82
C LEU A 34 -8.77 4.57 -3.47
N VAL A 35 -8.50 5.52 -2.58
CA VAL A 35 -9.18 5.64 -1.29
C VAL A 35 -10.32 6.64 -1.43
N HIS A 36 -11.54 6.20 -1.12
CA HIS A 36 -12.75 7.03 -1.11
C HIS A 36 -12.53 8.31 -0.27
N GLU A 37 -12.93 9.47 -0.78
CA GLU A 37 -12.64 10.78 -0.18
C GLU A 37 -13.13 10.94 1.27
N ASP A 38 -14.29 10.36 1.60
CA ASP A 38 -14.84 10.34 2.95
C ASP A 38 -14.14 9.36 3.92
N PHE A 39 -13.24 8.51 3.43
CA PHE A 39 -12.45 7.62 4.26
C PHE A 39 -11.21 8.36 4.78
N SER A 40 -11.31 8.93 5.98
CA SER A 40 -10.20 9.60 6.64
C SER A 40 -9.23 8.61 7.29
N TYR A 41 -7.93 8.74 7.01
CA TYR A 41 -6.82 7.99 7.62
C TYR A 41 -5.59 8.87 7.74
N THR A 42 -4.63 8.44 8.56
CA THR A 42 -3.30 9.01 8.68
C THR A 42 -2.47 8.50 7.51
N SER A 43 -1.87 9.39 6.74
CA SER A 43 -0.93 9.01 5.68
C SER A 43 0.27 8.28 6.28
N PHE A 44 0.92 7.45 5.46
CA PHE A 44 2.05 6.64 5.87
C PHE A 44 3.04 6.54 4.70
N ASP A 45 4.32 6.35 5.02
CA ASP A 45 5.35 6.00 4.05
C ASP A 45 5.74 4.53 4.20
N TYR A 46 6.46 4.00 3.22
CA TYR A 46 6.96 2.63 3.19
C TYR A 46 8.35 2.59 2.50
N PRO A 47 9.11 1.49 2.64
CA PRO A 47 10.42 1.36 2.03
C PRO A 47 10.38 1.55 0.51
N ALA A 48 11.39 2.21 -0.06
CA ALA A 48 11.42 2.57 -1.49
C ALA A 48 11.54 1.36 -2.43
N ASP A 49 11.92 0.20 -1.90
CA ASP A 49 11.98 -1.08 -2.61
C ASP A 49 10.68 -1.89 -2.49
N TRP A 50 9.69 -1.40 -1.75
CA TRP A 50 8.35 -1.98 -1.69
C TRP A 50 7.44 -1.29 -2.70
N GLU A 51 6.76 -2.07 -3.54
CA GLU A 51 5.74 -1.57 -4.46
C GLU A 51 4.34 -1.87 -3.92
N VAL A 52 3.38 -0.96 -4.16
CA VAL A 52 1.97 -1.28 -3.91
C VAL A 52 1.49 -2.21 -5.02
N THR A 53 1.16 -3.44 -4.64
CA THR A 53 0.75 -4.50 -5.58
C THR A 53 -0.75 -4.70 -5.59
N ALA A 54 -1.44 -4.37 -4.49
CA ALA A 54 -2.90 -4.43 -4.45
C ALA A 54 -3.47 -3.40 -3.48
N VAL A 55 -4.65 -2.87 -3.83
CA VAL A 55 -5.51 -2.10 -2.94
C VAL A 55 -6.90 -2.69 -3.00
N SER A 56 -7.43 -3.10 -1.85
CA SER A 56 -8.80 -3.57 -1.71
C SER A 56 -9.52 -2.85 -0.57
N SER A 57 -10.84 -2.95 -0.57
CA SER A 57 -11.68 -2.32 0.44
C SER A 57 -12.84 -3.24 0.85
N ASN A 58 -13.35 -3.05 2.07
CA ASN A 58 -14.57 -3.73 2.51
C ASN A 58 -15.72 -2.73 2.69
N VAL A 59 -16.84 -3.02 2.04
CA VAL A 59 -18.10 -2.27 2.14
C VAL A 59 -19.14 -3.05 2.93
N ARG A 60 -20.11 -2.37 3.55
CA ARG A 60 -21.20 -3.06 4.28
C ARG A 60 -22.37 -3.29 3.35
N LEU A 61 -22.97 -4.48 3.39
CA LEU A 61 -24.29 -4.72 2.79
C LEU A 61 -25.33 -3.87 3.53
N SER A 62 -25.95 -2.91 2.85
CA SER A 62 -26.97 -2.02 3.41
C SER A 62 -28.38 -2.54 3.16
N TYR A 63 -28.59 -3.23 2.04
CA TYR A 63 -29.86 -3.86 1.68
C TYR A 63 -29.62 -5.20 1.00
N ARG A 64 -30.47 -6.18 1.33
CA ARG A 64 -30.46 -7.51 0.73
C ARG A 64 -31.80 -7.77 0.03
N ASP A 65 -31.74 -8.12 -1.24
CA ASP A 65 -32.86 -8.69 -1.99
C ASP A 65 -32.65 -10.20 -2.12
N GLU A 66 -33.48 -10.99 -1.42
CA GLU A 66 -33.35 -12.45 -1.38
C GLU A 66 -33.73 -13.11 -2.72
N ASP A 67 -34.51 -12.42 -3.56
CA ASP A 67 -35.01 -12.95 -4.83
C ASP A 67 -34.12 -12.51 -6.01
N ASN A 68 -33.46 -11.35 -5.92
CA ASN A 68 -32.61 -10.78 -6.96
C ASN A 68 -31.28 -10.25 -6.37
N PRO A 69 -30.22 -11.08 -6.25
CA PRO A 69 -28.94 -10.65 -5.65
C PRO A 69 -28.26 -9.47 -6.36
N GLU A 70 -28.57 -9.24 -7.63
CA GLU A 70 -28.15 -8.08 -8.42
C GLU A 70 -28.70 -6.74 -7.90
N ASP A 71 -29.81 -6.77 -7.15
CA ASP A 71 -30.44 -5.60 -6.53
C ASP A 71 -29.98 -5.37 -5.08
N ASN A 72 -28.98 -6.12 -4.60
CA ASN A 72 -28.33 -5.86 -3.31
C ASN A 72 -27.67 -4.48 -3.28
N GLU A 73 -27.86 -3.73 -2.19
CA GLU A 73 -27.20 -2.43 -2.03
C GLU A 73 -26.06 -2.52 -1.02
N TYR A 74 -24.94 -1.89 -1.34
CA TYR A 74 -23.78 -1.77 -0.48
C TYR A 74 -23.55 -0.30 -0.10
N ALA A 75 -23.01 -0.08 1.11
CA ALA A 75 -22.61 1.24 1.56
C ALA A 75 -21.53 1.82 0.63
N SER A 76 -21.67 3.10 0.28
CA SER A 76 -20.73 3.79 -0.62
C SER A 76 -19.35 3.99 -0.01
N VAL A 77 -19.28 4.25 1.31
CA VAL A 77 -18.03 4.48 2.02
C VAL A 77 -17.55 3.15 2.62
N PRO A 78 -16.37 2.64 2.22
CA PRO A 78 -15.79 1.45 2.83
C PRO A 78 -15.47 1.67 4.31
N TYR A 79 -15.46 0.60 5.09
CA TYR A 79 -15.07 0.66 6.50
C TYR A 79 -13.66 0.15 6.76
N ARG A 80 -13.03 -0.46 5.76
CA ARG A 80 -11.65 -0.94 5.79
C ARG A 80 -11.03 -0.82 4.41
N TYR A 81 -9.74 -0.51 4.41
CA TYR A 81 -8.85 -0.66 3.26
C TYR A 81 -7.71 -1.61 3.61
N THR A 82 -7.24 -2.34 2.60
CA THR A 82 -6.10 -3.24 2.68
C THR A 82 -5.13 -2.88 1.56
N PHE A 83 -3.90 -2.57 1.93
CA PHE A 83 -2.79 -2.29 1.02
C PHE A 83 -1.81 -3.47 1.08
N SER A 84 -1.48 -4.05 -0.07
CA SER A 84 -0.47 -5.10 -0.17
C SER A 84 0.79 -4.56 -0.82
N PHE A 85 1.94 -4.94 -0.27
CA PHE A 85 3.26 -4.50 -0.69
C PHE A 85 4.09 -5.69 -1.16
N GLY A 86 4.89 -5.52 -2.21
CA GLY A 86 5.67 -6.62 -2.76
C GLY A 86 6.65 -6.22 -3.86
N GLU A 87 7.27 -7.22 -4.48
CA GLU A 87 8.03 -7.03 -5.72
C GLU A 87 7.07 -7.09 -6.92
N ARG A 88 6.85 -5.94 -7.57
CA ARG A 88 5.98 -5.84 -8.73
C ARG A 88 6.56 -6.60 -9.93
N ALA A 89 5.76 -7.45 -10.57
CA ALA A 89 6.16 -8.10 -11.82
C ALA A 89 6.27 -7.08 -12.96
N PRO A 90 7.19 -7.26 -13.94
CA PRO A 90 7.34 -6.36 -15.08
C PRO A 90 6.08 -6.17 -15.92
N GLU A 91 5.20 -7.16 -15.95
CA GLU A 91 3.93 -7.17 -16.67
C GLU A 91 2.80 -7.43 -15.68
N ASN A 92 1.63 -6.81 -15.91
CA ASN A 92 0.42 -7.15 -15.17
C ASN A 92 -0.37 -8.20 -15.96
N ASP A 93 -0.73 -9.29 -15.31
CA ASP A 93 -1.57 -10.32 -15.93
C ASP A 93 -3.06 -10.05 -15.75
N ILE A 94 -3.41 -9.06 -14.92
CA ILE A 94 -4.79 -8.72 -14.57
C ILE A 94 -5.18 -7.40 -15.23
N THR A 95 -6.30 -7.41 -15.96
CA THR A 95 -6.86 -6.22 -16.61
C THR A 95 -7.90 -5.53 -15.73
N GLU A 96 -8.33 -4.34 -16.13
CA GLU A 96 -9.43 -3.62 -15.46
C GLU A 96 -10.76 -4.40 -15.58
N GLU A 97 -11.02 -5.04 -16.74
CA GLU A 97 -12.19 -5.89 -16.97
C GLU A 97 -12.20 -7.10 -16.01
N ASP A 98 -11.04 -7.73 -15.79
CA ASP A 98 -10.94 -8.84 -14.83
C ASP A 98 -11.27 -8.40 -13.38
N LEU A 99 -10.93 -7.16 -13.03
CA LEU A 99 -11.24 -6.59 -11.70
C LEU A 99 -12.73 -6.24 -11.57
N GLU A 100 -13.34 -5.72 -12.63
CA GLU A 100 -14.79 -5.47 -12.69
C GLU A 100 -15.56 -6.78 -12.53
N ASP A 101 -15.25 -7.80 -13.34
CA ASP A 101 -15.86 -9.13 -13.27
C ASP A 101 -15.72 -9.76 -11.88
N TYR A 102 -14.53 -9.67 -11.28
CA TYR A 102 -14.28 -10.17 -9.92
C TYR A 102 -15.16 -9.46 -8.87
N ASN A 103 -15.31 -8.15 -8.98
CA ASN A 103 -16.10 -7.36 -8.05
C ASN A 103 -17.61 -7.60 -8.22
N GLU A 104 -18.08 -7.79 -9.46
CA GLU A 104 -19.47 -8.17 -9.75
C GLU A 104 -19.79 -9.56 -9.18
N GLU A 105 -18.93 -10.55 -9.39
CA GLU A 105 -19.10 -11.89 -8.84
C GLU A 105 -19.13 -11.86 -7.30
N ASN A 106 -18.23 -11.12 -6.67
CA ASN A 106 -18.25 -10.91 -5.22
C ASN A 106 -19.57 -10.27 -4.75
N ALA A 107 -20.06 -9.25 -5.45
CA ALA A 107 -21.31 -8.58 -5.10
C ALA A 107 -22.53 -9.51 -5.19
N LEU A 108 -22.59 -10.38 -6.22
CA LEU A 108 -23.64 -11.39 -6.39
C LEU A 108 -23.62 -12.45 -5.29
N ASN A 109 -22.43 -12.75 -4.75
CA ASN A 109 -22.23 -13.70 -3.66
C ASN A 109 -22.37 -13.07 -2.26
N GLU A 110 -22.89 -11.84 -2.17
CA GLU A 110 -23.01 -11.07 -0.92
C GLU A 110 -21.67 -10.76 -0.21
N GLU A 111 -20.55 -10.87 -0.93
CA GLU A 111 -19.23 -10.60 -0.39
C GLU A 111 -19.01 -9.09 -0.23
N SER A 112 -18.28 -8.72 0.82
CA SER A 112 -18.03 -7.32 1.18
C SER A 112 -16.78 -6.72 0.53
N MET A 113 -15.89 -7.55 0.00
CA MET A 113 -14.59 -7.12 -0.51
C MET A 113 -14.70 -6.59 -1.93
N ARG A 114 -14.02 -5.48 -2.21
CA ARG A 114 -13.88 -4.89 -3.55
C ARG A 114 -12.40 -4.68 -3.83
N GLN A 115 -11.93 -5.17 -4.97
CA GLN A 115 -10.58 -4.96 -5.45
C GLN A 115 -10.54 -3.65 -6.24
N ASN A 116 -9.80 -2.67 -5.74
CA ASN A 116 -9.71 -1.33 -6.34
C ASN A 116 -8.52 -1.20 -7.30
N TYR A 117 -7.48 -2.01 -7.06
CA TYR A 117 -6.28 -2.09 -7.89
C TYR A 117 -5.56 -3.40 -7.63
N TYR A 118 -4.97 -3.98 -8.67
CA TYR A 118 -4.12 -5.15 -8.56
C TYR A 118 -3.04 -5.12 -9.64
N HIS A 119 -1.83 -5.50 -9.27
CA HIS A 119 -0.73 -5.78 -10.17
C HIS A 119 -0.02 -7.05 -9.71
N THR A 120 0.25 -7.97 -10.65
CA THR A 120 0.93 -9.24 -10.37
C THR A 120 2.24 -9.03 -9.59
N SER A 121 2.47 -9.77 -8.51
CA SER A 121 3.73 -9.71 -7.74
C SER A 121 4.45 -11.05 -7.71
N PHE A 122 5.77 -11.02 -7.58
CA PHE A 122 6.59 -12.22 -7.39
C PHE A 122 6.78 -12.56 -5.91
N GLU A 123 6.91 -11.52 -5.09
CA GLU A 123 7.08 -11.61 -3.64
C GLU A 123 6.07 -10.67 -2.97
N ASN A 124 5.61 -11.04 -1.78
CA ASN A 124 4.71 -10.29 -0.93
C ASN A 124 5.46 -9.90 0.35
N TYR A 125 5.80 -8.64 0.49
CA TYR A 125 6.55 -8.13 1.63
C TYR A 125 5.66 -7.85 2.84
N GLY A 126 4.41 -7.44 2.62
CA GLY A 126 3.52 -7.13 3.72
C GLY A 126 2.14 -6.66 3.31
N GLN A 127 1.31 -6.48 4.32
CA GLN A 127 -0.07 -6.02 4.21
C GLN A 127 -0.37 -5.03 5.33
N LEU A 128 -0.88 -3.85 4.98
CA LEU A 128 -1.40 -2.88 5.92
C LEU A 128 -2.92 -2.79 5.79
N ASP A 129 -3.62 -3.11 6.86
CA ASP A 129 -5.07 -2.95 6.96
C ASP A 129 -5.41 -1.72 7.81
N ILE A 130 -6.22 -0.82 7.26
CA ILE A 130 -6.71 0.39 7.94
C ILE A 130 -8.22 0.26 8.10
N SER A 131 -8.71 0.27 9.33
CA SER A 131 -10.09 -0.08 9.66
C SER A 131 -10.75 0.94 10.59
N LYS A 132 -12.03 1.23 10.35
CA LYS A 132 -12.89 2.01 11.26
C LYS A 132 -13.54 1.17 12.36
N ASN A 133 -13.48 -0.16 12.25
CA ASN A 133 -14.29 -1.07 13.08
C ASN A 133 -13.47 -2.03 13.96
N GLY A 134 -12.15 -1.88 13.99
CA GLY A 134 -11.25 -2.72 14.78
C GLY A 134 -10.17 -3.41 13.96
N PHE A 135 -9.20 -3.99 14.68
CA PHE A 135 -8.12 -4.81 14.12
C PHE A 135 -8.67 -6.09 13.48
N LEU A 136 -7.94 -6.62 12.49
CA LEU A 136 -8.21 -7.95 11.93
C LEU A 136 -7.64 -9.03 12.84
N ARG A 137 -6.42 -8.81 13.29
CA ARG A 137 -5.66 -9.63 14.23
C ARG A 137 -5.57 -8.85 15.52
N LEU A 138 -6.16 -9.34 16.61
CA LEU A 138 -6.10 -8.67 17.90
C LEU A 138 -4.87 -9.16 18.67
N LEU A 139 -3.77 -8.39 18.65
CA LEU A 139 -2.52 -8.83 19.28
C LEU A 139 -2.59 -8.97 20.81
N THR A 140 -3.57 -8.37 21.48
CA THR A 140 -3.76 -8.52 22.93
C THR A 140 -4.09 -9.95 23.37
N ASP A 141 -4.49 -10.82 22.44
CA ASP A 141 -4.86 -12.21 22.74
C ASP A 141 -3.65 -13.16 22.77
N TYR A 142 -2.45 -12.67 22.43
CA TYR A 142 -1.22 -13.46 22.36
C TYR A 142 -0.31 -13.19 23.56
N GLU A 143 0.27 -14.25 24.14
CA GLU A 143 1.10 -14.15 25.36
C GLU A 143 2.44 -13.44 25.14
N ASN A 144 2.99 -13.49 23.93
CA ASN A 144 4.31 -12.94 23.59
C ASN A 144 4.23 -11.55 22.92
N THR A 145 3.09 -10.87 23.03
CA THR A 145 2.94 -9.52 22.49
C THR A 145 3.73 -8.52 23.31
N GLU A 146 4.50 -7.69 22.62
CA GLU A 146 5.28 -6.60 23.17
C GLU A 146 4.58 -5.25 22.98
N HIS A 147 4.88 -4.29 23.84
CA HIS A 147 4.41 -2.91 23.73
C HIS A 147 5.59 -2.01 23.42
N TRP A 148 5.57 -1.36 22.27
CA TRP A 148 6.58 -0.40 21.83
C TRP A 148 5.96 1.01 21.78
N GLU A 149 6.80 2.03 21.92
CA GLU A 149 6.42 3.43 21.69
C GLU A 149 7.16 3.90 20.43
N VAL A 150 6.44 4.12 19.34
CA VAL A 150 7.01 4.50 18.04
C VAL A 150 6.37 5.81 17.60
N SER A 151 7.18 6.84 17.32
CA SER A 151 6.69 8.17 16.95
C SER A 151 5.66 8.76 17.95
N GLY A 152 5.70 8.34 19.22
CA GLY A 152 4.75 8.76 20.26
C GLY A 152 3.41 8.03 20.29
N GLU A 153 3.23 7.01 19.43
CA GLU A 153 2.07 6.12 19.41
C GLU A 153 2.42 4.80 20.14
N GLU A 154 1.43 4.24 20.84
CA GLU A 154 1.56 2.91 21.45
C GLU A 154 1.28 1.84 20.38
N VAL A 155 2.27 0.98 20.16
CA VAL A 155 2.22 -0.09 19.16
C VAL A 155 2.33 -1.44 19.86
N LEU A 156 1.39 -2.34 19.59
CA LEU A 156 1.54 -3.74 19.96
C LEU A 156 2.31 -4.43 18.86
N VAL A 157 3.34 -5.19 19.23
CA VAL A 157 4.20 -5.91 18.29
C VAL A 157 4.23 -7.39 18.66
N LEU A 158 4.05 -8.24 17.66
CA LEU A 158 4.23 -9.68 17.79
C LEU A 158 5.19 -10.15 16.70
N ARG A 159 6.24 -10.85 17.12
CA ARG A 159 7.08 -11.65 16.23
C ARG A 159 6.62 -13.09 16.31
N ASP A 160 6.14 -13.63 15.20
CA ASP A 160 5.76 -15.03 15.07
C ASP A 160 6.59 -15.70 13.97
N GLU A 161 7.43 -16.67 14.36
CA GLU A 161 8.44 -17.31 13.51
C GLU A 161 9.32 -16.29 12.74
N ASN A 162 8.98 -16.04 11.47
CA ASN A 162 9.67 -15.13 10.56
C ASN A 162 8.75 -14.01 10.04
N GLN A 163 7.66 -13.72 10.75
CA GLN A 163 6.73 -12.65 10.43
C GLN A 163 6.68 -11.64 11.58
N TRP A 164 6.43 -10.39 11.21
CA TRP A 164 6.16 -9.31 12.16
C TRP A 164 4.73 -8.86 12.00
N ILE A 165 4.06 -8.65 13.12
CA ILE A 165 2.71 -8.11 13.16
C ILE A 165 2.72 -6.91 14.10
N ALA A 166 2.11 -5.81 13.67
CA ALA A 166 1.91 -4.63 14.50
C ALA A 166 0.46 -4.18 14.49
N ASN A 167 -0.02 -3.73 15.65
CA ASN A 167 -1.32 -3.08 15.80
C ASN A 167 -1.11 -1.72 16.47
N TRP A 168 -1.69 -0.66 15.89
CA TRP A 168 -1.77 0.64 16.55
C TRP A 168 -3.07 1.35 16.20
N PHE A 169 -3.45 2.33 17.01
CA PHE A 169 -4.66 3.11 16.81
C PHE A 169 -4.32 4.58 16.74
N SER A 170 -4.58 5.20 15.59
CA SER A 170 -4.30 6.63 15.36
C SER A 170 -5.45 7.29 14.61
N GLU A 171 -5.75 8.56 14.95
CA GLU A 171 -6.78 9.38 14.30
C GLU A 171 -8.11 8.65 14.03
N ARG A 172 -8.56 7.84 15.01
CA ARG A 172 -9.80 7.04 14.99
C ARG A 172 -9.80 5.83 14.04
N ASN A 173 -8.64 5.38 13.59
CA ASN A 173 -8.47 4.20 12.76
C ASN A 173 -7.60 3.17 13.47
N TYR A 174 -7.92 1.90 13.21
CA TYR A 174 -7.15 0.74 13.62
C TYR A 174 -6.25 0.33 12.47
N TYR A 175 -4.95 0.28 12.71
CA TYR A 175 -3.94 -0.12 11.75
C TYR A 175 -3.39 -1.49 12.14
N ASP A 176 -3.37 -2.40 11.18
CA ASP A 176 -2.91 -3.78 11.37
C ASP A 176 -1.92 -4.11 10.26
N LEU A 177 -0.64 -4.10 10.61
CA LEU A 177 0.47 -4.38 9.70
C LEU A 177 0.90 -5.83 9.88
N LEU A 178 0.98 -6.57 8.78
CA LEU A 178 1.69 -7.84 8.68
C LEU A 178 2.88 -7.65 7.74
N VAL A 179 4.06 -8.06 8.18
CA VAL A 179 5.26 -8.15 7.36
C VAL A 179 5.67 -9.61 7.27
N THR A 180 5.84 -10.09 6.05
CA THR A 180 6.20 -11.47 5.78
C THR A 180 7.72 -11.66 5.91
N ASN A 181 8.16 -12.91 5.78
CA ASN A 181 9.59 -13.22 5.74
C ASN A 181 10.27 -12.76 4.43
N GLU A 182 9.52 -12.57 3.35
CA GLU A 182 10.03 -12.18 2.03
C GLU A 182 10.56 -10.73 2.06
N ALA A 183 10.03 -9.90 2.94
CA ALA A 183 10.56 -8.56 3.21
C ALA A 183 11.98 -8.53 3.82
N MET A 184 12.51 -9.69 4.24
CA MET A 184 13.84 -9.83 4.85
C MET A 184 14.09 -8.97 6.11
N ILE A 185 13.03 -8.53 6.81
CA ILE A 185 13.12 -7.81 8.09
C ILE A 185 13.42 -8.81 9.21
N GLY A 186 14.70 -8.97 9.53
CA GLY A 186 15.18 -10.03 10.44
C GLY A 186 15.31 -9.60 11.90
N SER A 187 15.38 -8.30 12.16
CA SER A 187 15.67 -7.73 13.48
C SER A 187 14.61 -6.76 13.97
N GLU A 188 14.53 -6.59 15.29
CA GLU A 188 13.66 -5.59 15.95
C GLU A 188 13.96 -4.18 15.45
N GLN A 189 15.24 -3.84 15.28
CA GLN A 189 15.67 -2.51 14.84
C GLN A 189 15.23 -2.19 13.41
N GLU A 190 15.25 -3.19 12.50
CA GLU A 190 14.73 -3.00 11.14
C GLU A 190 13.20 -2.85 11.14
N PHE A 191 12.50 -3.61 11.99
CA PHE A 191 11.05 -3.50 12.11
C PHE A 191 10.60 -2.20 12.76
N GLU A 192 11.29 -1.73 13.79
CA GLU A 192 11.06 -0.42 14.41
C GLU A 192 11.23 0.71 13.38
N GLY A 193 12.30 0.67 12.57
CA GLY A 193 12.51 1.63 11.49
C GLY A 193 11.39 1.63 10.44
N LEU A 194 10.83 0.45 10.11
CA LEU A 194 9.65 0.36 9.25
C LEU A 194 8.42 1.05 9.89
N LEU A 195 8.18 0.78 11.19
CA LEU A 195 7.07 1.40 11.91
C LEU A 195 7.22 2.92 11.99
N GLU A 196 8.43 3.45 12.19
CA GLU A 196 8.70 4.90 12.16
C GLU A 196 8.33 5.54 10.81
N MET A 197 8.48 4.82 9.69
CA MET A 197 8.05 5.31 8.37
C MET A 197 6.53 5.29 8.21
N MET A 198 5.88 4.23 8.72
CA MET A 198 4.45 4.04 8.60
C MET A 198 3.62 4.87 9.60
N ILE A 199 4.22 5.28 10.71
CA ILE A 199 3.59 6.05 11.79
C ILE A 199 4.16 7.48 11.76
N GLN A 200 3.39 8.40 11.16
CA GLN A 200 3.73 9.82 11.02
C GLN A 200 2.84 10.74 11.86
#